data_AF-A0A923V0C2-F1
#
_entry.id   AF-A0A923V0C2-F1
#
_cell.length_a   1.000
_cell.length_b   1.000
_cell.length_c   1.000
_cell.angle_alpha   90.00
_cell.angle_beta   90.00
_cell.angle_gamma   90.00
#
_symmetry.space_group_name_H-M   'P 1'
#
loop_
_entity.id
_entity.type
_entity.pdbx_description
1 polymer ?
#
loop_
_entity_poly.entity_id
_entity_poly.type
_entity_poly.pdbx_seq_one_letter_code
_entity_poly.pdbx_strand_id
1 'polypeptide(L)'
;MEARDISRGNKNKIYFLIVVIAALLGTNGYLFFKNKHQTEKVNSSSSVKKDELRLEVEKIEVELDRVNFLKIMLSQDLIAEKKAAREKIEQLKLALEKNSITKIELDQAYEQIAKLKTFIKSYSTQVAKLQQDTVYLRSSRDSLKNRVRSITTRVADLETKNQSLSQKVKLAALLRMKSIGVVAFKTKSSGRKVEVTRSSTARKLSIKFNIVPNDLAEKTRYNIFLRVFDPAGNLLANDSDRFEADGQEMQYSYSIYIDYNDDNSTYLVDWTNPQSFIRGEYTVILYTRGKTLGKAQITLK
;
A
#
# COMPACT_ATOMS: atom_id res chain seq x y z
N MET A 1 -45.39 118.30 49.14
CA MET A 1 -44.29 117.97 48.20
C MET A 1 -43.27 117.12 48.95
N GLU A 2 -42.80 116.08 48.29
CA GLU A 2 -41.98 114.98 48.82
C GLU A 2 -40.60 115.39 49.34
N ALA A 3 -40.03 114.57 50.22
CA ALA A 3 -38.75 113.89 49.98
C ALA A 3 -38.57 112.75 51.01
N ARG A 4 -38.51 111.51 50.52
CA ARG A 4 -38.17 110.31 51.30
C ARG A 4 -36.64 110.22 51.42
N ASP A 5 -36.13 110.12 52.63
CA ASP A 5 -34.72 109.87 52.90
C ASP A 5 -34.40 108.37 52.74
N ILE A 6 -33.40 108.05 51.92
CA ILE A 6 -33.01 106.67 51.58
C ILE A 6 -31.73 106.30 52.35
N SER A 7 -31.89 105.33 53.25
CA SER A 7 -30.88 104.68 54.08
C SER A 7 -29.55 104.32 53.38
N ARG A 8 -28.43 104.80 53.94
CA ARG A 8 -27.02 104.47 53.58
C ARG A 8 -26.54 103.13 54.18
N GLY A 9 -27.36 102.08 54.15
CA GLY A 9 -27.08 100.78 54.79
C GLY A 9 -26.67 99.61 53.89
N ASN A 10 -26.41 99.80 52.57
CA ASN A 10 -26.31 98.68 51.62
C ASN A 10 -25.03 98.59 50.76
N LYS A 11 -24.14 99.59 50.75
CA LYS A 11 -22.98 99.60 49.82
C LYS A 11 -21.95 98.50 50.14
N ASN A 12 -21.64 98.25 51.41
CA ASN A 12 -20.63 97.26 51.80
C ASN A 12 -21.09 95.81 51.57
N LYS A 13 -22.40 95.54 51.71
CA LYS A 13 -22.99 94.22 51.38
C LYS A 13 -22.99 93.97 49.87
N ILE A 14 -23.20 95.02 49.06
CA ILE A 14 -23.13 94.95 47.60
C ILE A 14 -21.70 94.68 47.13
N TYR A 15 -20.69 95.38 47.68
CA TYR A 15 -19.29 95.10 47.36
C TYR A 15 -18.85 93.69 47.77
N PHE A 16 -19.28 93.22 48.94
CA PHE A 16 -19.03 91.84 49.38
C PHE A 16 -19.66 90.81 48.41
N LEU A 17 -20.91 91.02 47.99
CA LEU A 17 -21.59 90.17 47.01
C LEU A 17 -20.87 90.13 45.66
N ILE A 18 -20.37 91.28 45.17
CA ILE A 18 -19.62 91.35 43.91
C ILE A 18 -18.32 90.55 43.99
N VAL A 19 -17.57 90.67 45.10
CA VAL A 19 -16.32 89.91 45.31
C VAL A 19 -16.60 88.41 45.38
N VAL A 20 -17.67 87.99 46.05
CA VAL A 20 -18.06 86.58 46.15
C VAL A 20 -18.49 86.02 44.77
N ILE A 21 -19.23 86.80 43.98
CA ILE A 21 -19.62 86.42 42.61
C ILE A 21 -18.38 86.32 41.70
N ALA A 22 -17.44 87.26 41.79
CA ALA A 22 -16.18 87.22 41.04
C ALA A 22 -15.34 85.99 41.41
N ALA A 23 -15.26 85.64 42.69
CA ALA A 23 -14.57 84.44 43.17
C ALA A 23 -15.25 83.14 42.68
N LEU A 24 -16.59 83.10 42.66
CA LEU A 24 -17.37 81.97 42.11
C LEU A 24 -17.20 81.81 40.60
N LEU A 25 -17.18 82.91 39.85
CA LEU A 25 -16.94 82.90 38.40
C LEU A 25 -15.50 82.52 38.06
N GLY A 26 -14.52 83.00 38.83
CA GLY A 26 -13.11 82.58 38.70
C GLY A 26 -12.91 81.10 39.01
N THR A 27 -13.57 80.57 40.04
CA THR A 27 -13.51 79.15 40.41
C THR A 27 -14.16 78.26 39.35
N ASN A 28 -15.34 78.65 38.84
CA ASN A 28 -16.01 77.94 37.75
C ASN A 28 -15.23 78.02 36.43
N GLY A 29 -14.64 79.18 36.12
CA GLY A 29 -13.77 79.35 34.95
C GLY A 29 -12.50 78.51 35.03
N TYR A 30 -11.85 78.46 36.21
CA TYR A 30 -10.68 77.62 36.46
C TYR A 30 -11.04 76.12 36.41
N LEU A 31 -12.16 75.71 37.00
CA LEU A 31 -12.67 74.33 36.89
C LEU A 31 -13.00 73.95 35.45
N PHE A 32 -13.62 74.85 34.69
CA PHE A 32 -13.92 74.63 33.27
C PHE A 32 -12.64 74.52 32.43
N PHE A 33 -11.65 75.39 32.65
CA PHE A 33 -10.38 75.36 31.93
C PHE A 33 -9.54 74.13 32.31
N LYS A 34 -9.52 73.75 33.59
CA LYS A 34 -8.87 72.53 34.09
C LYS A 34 -9.54 71.27 33.56
N ASN A 35 -10.89 71.21 33.54
CA ASN A 35 -11.63 70.11 32.93
C ASN A 35 -11.37 70.05 31.42
N LYS A 36 -11.42 71.18 30.71
CA LYS A 36 -11.18 71.24 29.27
C LYS A 36 -9.76 70.80 28.90
N HIS A 37 -8.74 71.24 29.64
CA HIS A 37 -7.35 70.79 29.42
C HIS A 37 -7.09 69.34 29.82
N GLN A 38 -7.75 68.80 30.85
CA GLN A 38 -7.69 67.36 31.14
C GLN A 38 -8.41 66.54 30.07
N THR A 39 -9.54 67.03 29.55
CA THR A 39 -10.33 66.36 28.51
C THR A 39 -9.60 66.39 27.17
N GLU A 40 -8.93 67.50 26.81
CA GLU A 40 -8.12 67.59 25.59
C GLU A 40 -6.87 66.68 25.62
N LYS A 41 -6.17 66.58 26.75
CA LYS A 41 -5.02 65.65 26.90
C LYS A 41 -5.46 64.17 26.88
N VAL A 42 -6.59 63.84 27.51
CA VAL A 42 -7.17 62.50 27.49
C VAL A 42 -7.68 62.13 26.09
N ASN A 43 -8.29 63.08 25.37
CA ASN A 43 -8.77 62.86 24.00
C ASN A 43 -7.62 62.69 23.00
N SER A 44 -6.56 63.50 23.11
CA SER A 44 -5.39 63.43 22.21
C SER A 44 -4.56 62.16 22.42
N SER A 45 -4.44 61.67 23.67
CA SER A 45 -3.77 60.40 23.95
C SER A 45 -4.63 59.18 23.58
N SER A 46 -5.95 59.31 23.64
CA SER A 46 -6.88 58.24 23.21
C SER A 46 -6.95 58.13 21.68
N SER A 47 -6.82 59.24 20.93
CA SER A 47 -6.81 59.20 19.46
C SER A 47 -5.56 58.49 18.91
N VAL A 48 -4.37 58.78 19.46
CA VAL A 48 -3.12 58.12 19.05
C VAL A 48 -3.16 56.62 19.31
N LYS A 49 -3.63 56.19 20.50
CA LYS A 49 -3.79 54.77 20.82
C LYS A 49 -4.82 54.08 19.94
N LYS A 50 -5.91 54.77 19.59
CA LYS A 50 -6.94 54.27 18.68
C LYS A 50 -6.38 54.01 17.28
N ASP A 51 -5.55 54.92 16.76
CA ASP A 51 -4.91 54.75 15.45
C ASP A 51 -3.84 53.64 15.46
N GLU A 52 -3.10 53.48 16.56
CA GLU A 52 -2.20 52.34 16.77
C GLU A 52 -2.96 51.00 16.74
N LEU A 53 -4.09 50.92 17.44
CA LEU A 53 -4.93 49.71 17.44
C LEU A 53 -5.52 49.41 16.06
N ARG A 54 -5.89 50.43 15.27
CA ARG A 54 -6.37 50.23 13.89
C ARG A 54 -5.32 49.57 13.01
N LEU A 55 -4.08 50.10 13.05
CA LEU A 55 -2.95 49.53 12.31
C LEU A 55 -2.68 48.09 12.74
N GLU A 56 -2.81 47.81 14.04
CA GLU A 56 -2.62 46.45 14.55
C GLU A 56 -3.73 45.49 14.10
N VAL A 57 -4.99 45.92 14.06
CA VAL A 57 -6.10 45.11 13.54
C VAL A 57 -5.93 44.83 12.05
N GLU A 58 -5.50 45.82 11.27
CA GLU A 58 -5.20 45.65 9.83
C GLU A 58 -4.05 44.65 9.62
N LYS A 59 -2.98 44.75 10.42
CA LYS A 59 -1.87 43.79 10.38
C LYS A 59 -2.32 42.36 10.69
N ILE A 60 -3.14 42.19 11.73
CA ILE A 60 -3.71 40.90 12.16
C ILE A 60 -4.57 40.29 11.04
N GLU A 61 -5.38 41.11 10.36
CA GLU A 61 -6.18 40.66 9.22
C GLU A 61 -5.31 40.14 8.07
N VAL A 62 -4.27 40.89 7.71
CA VAL A 62 -3.30 40.48 6.69
C VAL A 62 -2.60 39.17 7.10
N GLU A 63 -2.23 39.01 8.37
CA GLU A 63 -1.63 37.78 8.89
C GLU A 63 -2.60 36.59 8.79
N LEU A 64 -3.89 36.76 9.11
CA LEU A 64 -4.91 35.72 8.99
C LEU A 64 -5.16 35.28 7.54
N ASP A 65 -5.07 36.22 6.61
CA ASP A 65 -5.29 35.97 5.19
C ASP A 65 -4.10 35.27 4.51
N ARG A 66 -2.87 35.53 4.95
CA ARG A 66 -1.67 34.83 4.46
C ARG A 66 -1.67 33.32 4.71
N VAL A 67 -2.43 32.83 5.69
CA VAL A 67 -2.45 31.41 6.09
C VAL A 67 -3.07 30.48 5.02
N ASN A 68 -3.64 31.01 3.94
CA ASN A 68 -4.37 30.24 2.90
C ASN A 68 -3.51 29.65 1.74
N PHE A 69 -2.19 29.58 1.85
CA PHE A 69 -1.31 29.38 0.69
C PHE A 69 -1.44 28.02 -0.06
N LEU A 70 -2.11 27.02 0.52
CA LEU A 70 -2.29 25.72 -0.14
C LEU A 70 -3.74 25.24 0.02
N LYS A 71 -4.31 24.74 -1.07
CA LYS A 71 -5.67 24.15 -1.20
C LYS A 71 -5.78 22.85 -0.38
N ILE A 72 -5.63 22.98 0.93
CA ILE A 72 -5.78 21.93 1.93
C ILE A 72 -7.22 21.94 2.38
N MET A 73 -7.81 20.75 2.47
CA MET A 73 -9.04 20.59 3.23
C MET A 73 -8.71 20.79 4.70
N LEU A 74 -8.92 22.02 5.18
CA LEU A 74 -8.94 22.30 6.60
C LEU A 74 -10.12 21.55 7.23
N SER A 75 -9.99 21.20 8.51
CA SER A 75 -11.13 20.69 9.26
C SER A 75 -12.25 21.74 9.30
N GLN A 76 -13.50 21.29 9.45
CA GLN A 76 -14.63 22.19 9.63
C GLN A 76 -14.40 23.13 10.83
N ASP A 77 -13.74 22.64 11.88
CA ASP A 77 -13.39 23.43 13.06
C ASP A 77 -12.43 24.58 12.73
N LEU A 78 -11.33 24.32 12.01
CA LEU A 78 -10.37 25.37 11.60
C LEU A 78 -10.99 26.40 10.65
N ILE A 79 -11.97 25.99 9.83
CA ILE A 79 -12.73 26.90 8.97
C ILE A 79 -13.64 27.80 9.82
N ALA A 80 -14.35 27.21 10.80
CA ALA A 80 -15.22 27.94 11.72
C ALA A 80 -14.43 28.91 12.61
N GLU A 81 -13.29 28.48 13.14
CA GLU A 81 -12.39 29.32 13.95
C GLU A 81 -11.85 30.52 13.14
N LYS A 82 -11.43 30.31 11.89
CA LYS A 82 -11.02 31.40 10.99
C LYS A 82 -12.16 32.38 10.74
N LYS A 83 -13.38 31.87 10.53
CA LYS A 83 -14.57 32.71 10.33
C LYS A 83 -14.87 33.55 11.58
N ALA A 84 -14.85 32.95 12.77
CA ALA A 84 -15.05 33.65 14.03
C ALA A 84 -13.98 34.73 14.27
N ALA A 85 -12.72 34.44 13.94
CA ALA A 85 -11.64 35.43 14.01
C ALA A 85 -11.87 36.61 13.05
N ARG A 86 -12.33 36.37 11.82
CA ARG A 86 -12.71 37.43 10.87
C ARG A 86 -13.88 38.28 11.39
N GLU A 87 -14.92 37.65 11.91
CA GLU A 87 -16.05 38.37 12.50
C GLU A 87 -15.60 39.27 13.66
N LYS A 88 -14.64 38.80 14.46
CA LYS A 88 -14.06 39.58 15.56
C LYS A 88 -13.19 40.75 15.09
N ILE A 89 -12.43 40.58 14.02
CA ILE A 89 -11.66 41.64 13.35
C ILE A 89 -12.59 42.75 12.89
N GLU A 90 -13.66 42.39 12.18
CA GLU A 90 -14.64 43.36 11.67
C GLU A 90 -15.34 44.12 12.81
N GLN A 91 -15.72 43.44 13.89
CA GLN A 91 -16.25 44.09 15.09
C GLN A 91 -15.26 45.10 15.70
N LEU A 92 -13.97 44.76 15.76
CA LEU A 92 -12.92 45.62 16.29
C LEU A 92 -12.68 46.84 15.40
N LYS A 93 -12.66 46.67 14.07
CA LYS A 93 -12.57 47.79 13.12
C LYS A 93 -13.71 48.78 13.33
N LEU A 94 -14.95 48.29 13.33
CA LEU A 94 -16.14 49.12 13.52
C LEU A 94 -16.14 49.85 14.87
N ALA A 95 -15.73 49.16 15.95
CA ALA A 95 -15.60 49.78 17.28
C ALA A 95 -14.52 50.88 17.29
N LEU A 96 -13.40 50.64 16.62
CA LEU A 96 -12.31 51.60 16.43
C LEU A 96 -12.62 52.65 15.36
N GLU A 97 -13.76 52.62 14.66
CA GLU A 97 -14.16 53.68 13.71
C GLU A 97 -14.94 54.82 14.36
N LYS A 98 -15.65 54.54 15.47
CA LYS A 98 -16.52 55.51 16.17
C LYS A 98 -15.81 56.82 16.55
N ASN A 99 -16.45 57.97 16.33
CA ASN A 99 -15.89 59.30 16.60
C ASN A 99 -15.46 59.53 18.06
N SER A 100 -16.16 58.93 19.02
CA SER A 100 -15.80 58.93 20.44
C SER A 100 -15.71 57.50 20.95
N ILE A 101 -14.60 57.18 21.64
CA ILE A 101 -14.37 55.88 22.28
C ILE A 101 -13.98 56.14 23.73
N THR A 102 -14.56 55.39 24.66
CA THR A 102 -14.23 55.51 26.08
C THR A 102 -12.93 54.77 26.39
N LYS A 103 -12.26 55.15 27.49
CA LYS A 103 -11.03 54.47 27.94
C LYS A 103 -11.27 52.97 28.20
N ILE A 104 -12.44 52.61 28.75
CA ILE A 104 -12.81 51.22 29.05
C ILE A 104 -12.95 50.42 27.75
N GLU A 105 -13.62 50.95 26.73
CA GLU A 105 -13.74 50.31 25.41
C GLU A 105 -12.37 50.15 24.72
N LEU A 106 -11.48 51.12 24.92
CA LEU A 106 -10.13 51.11 24.37
C LEU A 106 -9.25 50.05 25.05
N ASP A 107 -9.33 49.91 26.38
CA ASP A 107 -8.66 48.86 27.15
C ASP A 107 -9.19 47.45 26.77
N GLN A 108 -10.51 47.32 26.56
CA GLN A 108 -11.14 46.08 26.07
C GLN A 108 -10.69 45.73 24.65
N ALA A 109 -10.55 46.72 23.76
CA ALA A 109 -10.04 46.51 22.41
C ALA A 109 -8.59 46.00 22.42
N TYR A 110 -7.72 46.56 23.28
CA TYR A 110 -6.36 46.05 23.49
C TYR A 110 -6.35 44.57 23.90
N GLU A 111 -7.19 44.19 24.86
CA GLU A 111 -7.26 42.80 25.34
C GLU A 111 -7.74 41.84 24.25
N GLN A 112 -8.76 42.24 23.48
CA GLN A 112 -9.30 41.45 22.37
C GLN A 112 -8.27 41.28 21.24
N ILE A 113 -7.53 42.35 20.92
CA ILE A 113 -6.44 42.32 19.94
C ILE A 113 -5.31 41.39 20.39
N ALA A 114 -4.93 41.43 21.68
CA ALA A 114 -3.92 40.52 22.23
C ALA A 114 -4.33 39.05 22.17
N LYS A 115 -5.60 38.75 22.51
CA LYS A 115 -6.20 37.41 22.37
C LYS A 115 -6.19 36.95 20.92
N LEU A 116 -6.57 37.82 19.99
CA LEU A 116 -6.65 37.52 18.57
C LEU A 116 -5.27 37.27 17.95
N LYS A 117 -4.25 38.06 18.31
CA LYS A 117 -2.84 37.78 17.92
C LYS A 117 -2.39 36.40 18.34
N THR A 118 -2.67 36.04 19.59
CA THR A 118 -2.30 34.72 20.15
C THR A 118 -2.99 33.60 19.39
N PHE A 119 -4.29 33.77 19.12
CA PHE A 119 -5.07 32.84 18.32
C PHE A 119 -4.51 32.69 16.90
N ILE A 120 -4.27 33.78 16.17
CA ILE A 120 -3.76 33.75 14.79
C ILE A 120 -2.39 33.09 14.71
N LYS A 121 -1.51 33.36 15.68
CA LYS A 121 -0.20 32.69 15.77
C LYS A 121 -0.35 31.18 15.93
N SER A 122 -1.23 30.74 16.82
CA SER A 122 -1.53 29.30 17.02
C SER A 122 -2.14 28.69 15.76
N TYR A 123 -3.17 29.33 15.20
CA TYR A 123 -3.84 28.92 13.97
C TYR A 123 -2.87 28.79 12.80
N SER A 124 -2.01 29.79 12.57
CA SER A 124 -0.97 29.79 11.55
C SER A 124 0.00 28.62 11.72
N THR A 125 0.44 28.36 12.95
CA THR A 125 1.33 27.24 13.28
C THR A 125 0.67 25.89 12.97
N GLN A 126 -0.60 25.73 13.33
CA GLN A 126 -1.37 24.52 13.06
C GLN A 126 -1.54 24.28 11.55
N VAL A 127 -1.90 25.31 10.79
CA VAL A 127 -2.05 25.20 9.33
C VAL A 127 -0.71 24.91 8.66
N ALA A 128 0.39 25.54 9.10
CA ALA A 128 1.73 25.27 8.58
C ALA A 128 2.14 23.81 8.83
N LYS A 129 1.86 23.26 10.01
CA LYS A 129 2.10 21.85 10.31
C LYS A 129 1.26 20.93 9.42
N LEU A 130 -0.04 21.20 9.26
CA LEU A 130 -0.91 20.43 8.38
C LEU A 130 -0.45 20.49 6.91
N GLN A 131 0.10 21.62 6.47
CA GLN A 131 0.72 21.77 5.15
C GLN A 131 1.92 20.86 5.00
N GLN A 132 2.85 20.91 5.94
CA GLN A 132 4.04 20.07 5.95
C GLN A 132 3.68 18.58 5.97
N ASP A 133 2.77 18.18 6.85
CA ASP A 133 2.32 16.79 6.98
C ASP A 133 1.62 16.32 5.69
N THR A 134 0.81 17.17 5.05
CA THR A 134 0.15 16.84 3.78
C THR A 134 1.16 16.59 2.66
N VAL A 135 2.19 17.43 2.54
CA VAL A 135 3.25 17.26 1.53
C VAL A 135 4.04 15.97 1.80
N TYR A 136 4.43 15.76 3.06
CA TYR A 136 5.14 14.55 3.48
C TYR A 136 4.33 13.27 3.20
N LEU A 137 3.05 13.24 3.61
CA LEU A 137 2.17 12.10 3.41
C LEU A 137 1.89 11.83 1.93
N ARG A 138 1.72 12.87 1.11
CA ARG A 138 1.60 12.71 -0.36
C ARG A 138 2.85 12.09 -0.95
N SER A 139 4.03 12.62 -0.62
CA SER A 139 5.30 12.08 -1.10
C SER A 139 5.52 10.63 -0.65
N SER A 140 5.25 10.33 0.62
CA SER A 140 5.36 8.98 1.17
C SER A 140 4.40 8.00 0.50
N ARG A 141 3.14 8.41 0.30
CA ARG A 141 2.14 7.62 -0.41
C ARG A 141 2.51 7.37 -1.86
N ASP A 142 3.00 8.37 -2.58
CA ASP A 142 3.40 8.21 -3.98
C ASP A 142 4.65 7.32 -4.10
N SER A 143 5.62 7.47 -3.20
CA SER A 143 6.78 6.59 -3.08
C SER A 143 6.37 5.14 -2.79
N LEU A 144 5.49 4.94 -1.80
CA LEU A 144 4.98 3.62 -1.44
C LEU A 144 4.21 2.98 -2.61
N LYS A 145 3.36 3.73 -3.31
CA LYS A 145 2.64 3.26 -4.49
C LYS A 145 3.59 2.80 -5.59
N ASN A 146 4.66 3.55 -5.84
CA ASN A 146 5.69 3.18 -6.82
C ASN A 146 6.46 1.92 -6.39
N ARG A 147 6.81 1.80 -5.10
CA ARG A 147 7.46 0.59 -4.54
C ARG A 147 6.57 -0.64 -4.66
N VAL A 148 5.29 -0.52 -4.31
CA VAL A 148 4.31 -1.61 -4.45
C VAL A 148 4.22 -2.05 -5.91
N ARG A 149 4.04 -1.11 -6.85
CA ARG A 149 3.99 -1.41 -8.29
C ARG A 149 5.25 -2.14 -8.77
N SER A 150 6.44 -1.66 -8.37
CA SER A 150 7.72 -2.27 -8.73
C SER A 150 7.85 -3.71 -8.18
N ILE A 151 7.50 -3.91 -6.91
CA ILE A 151 7.54 -5.23 -6.26
C ILE A 151 6.56 -6.18 -6.95
N THR A 152 5.32 -5.76 -7.19
CA THR A 152 4.31 -6.59 -7.86
C THR A 152 4.76 -7.02 -9.25
N THR A 153 5.33 -6.11 -10.05
CA THR A 153 5.90 -6.47 -11.36
C THR A 153 7.05 -7.46 -11.25
N ARG A 154 7.95 -7.26 -10.27
CA ARG A 154 9.08 -8.18 -10.06
C ARG A 154 8.63 -9.57 -9.60
N VAL A 155 7.61 -9.66 -8.76
CA VAL A 155 7.03 -10.94 -8.33
C VAL A 155 6.43 -11.68 -9.51
N ALA A 156 5.63 -11.02 -10.34
CA ALA A 156 5.03 -11.65 -11.53
C ALA A 156 6.09 -12.16 -12.54
N ASP A 157 7.17 -11.39 -12.76
CA ASP A 157 8.28 -11.80 -13.61
C ASP A 157 9.04 -13.01 -13.02
N LEU A 158 9.32 -12.98 -11.70
CA LEU A 158 9.99 -14.08 -11.01
C LEU A 158 9.14 -15.35 -11.02
N GLU A 159 7.82 -15.26 -10.83
CA GLU A 159 6.90 -16.40 -10.91
C GLU A 159 6.91 -17.01 -12.31
N THR A 160 6.81 -16.18 -13.34
CA THR A 160 6.85 -16.63 -14.74
C THR A 160 8.19 -17.32 -15.06
N LYS A 161 9.31 -16.72 -14.64
CA LYS A 161 10.64 -17.31 -14.82
C LYS A 161 10.78 -18.62 -14.06
N ASN A 162 10.30 -18.68 -12.82
CA ASN A 162 10.38 -19.89 -12.01
C ASN A 162 9.51 -21.02 -12.60
N GLN A 163 8.31 -20.71 -13.10
CA GLN A 163 7.48 -21.69 -13.80
C GLN A 163 8.18 -22.22 -15.07
N SER A 164 8.75 -21.34 -15.89
CA SER A 164 9.50 -21.75 -17.09
C SER A 164 10.72 -22.59 -16.75
N LEU A 165 11.51 -22.19 -15.76
CA LEU A 165 12.67 -22.94 -15.29
C LEU A 165 12.26 -24.29 -14.71
N SER A 166 11.21 -24.34 -13.89
CA SER A 166 10.68 -25.59 -13.32
C SER A 166 10.24 -26.56 -14.41
N GLN A 167 9.55 -26.08 -15.45
CA GLN A 167 9.18 -26.91 -16.60
C GLN A 167 10.40 -27.43 -17.36
N LYS A 168 11.39 -26.57 -17.62
CA LYS A 168 12.65 -26.97 -18.28
C LYS A 168 13.42 -28.02 -17.47
N VAL A 169 13.52 -27.83 -16.16
CA VAL A 169 14.17 -28.79 -15.25
C VAL A 169 13.41 -30.12 -15.25
N LYS A 170 12.08 -30.11 -15.16
CA LYS A 170 11.26 -31.35 -15.24
C LYS A 170 11.49 -32.12 -16.54
N LEU A 171 11.56 -31.42 -17.68
CA LEU A 171 11.83 -32.05 -18.98
C LEU A 171 13.27 -32.57 -19.09
N ALA A 172 14.24 -31.81 -18.57
CA ALA A 172 15.65 -32.18 -18.59
C ALA A 172 15.96 -33.35 -17.63
N ALA A 173 15.20 -33.49 -16.54
CA ALA A 173 15.32 -34.56 -15.55
C ALA A 173 14.66 -35.89 -15.99
N LEU A 174 14.03 -35.95 -17.17
CA LEU A 174 13.47 -37.20 -17.68
C LEU A 174 14.60 -38.20 -17.98
N LEU A 175 14.39 -39.45 -17.58
CA LEU A 175 15.31 -40.54 -17.90
C LEU A 175 15.30 -40.81 -19.41
N ARG A 176 16.49 -41.04 -19.97
CA ARG A 176 16.66 -41.37 -21.39
C ARG A 176 17.31 -42.73 -21.52
N MET A 177 16.81 -43.51 -22.46
CA MET A 177 17.33 -44.83 -22.73
C MET A 177 18.44 -44.77 -23.79
N LYS A 178 19.57 -45.42 -23.52
CA LYS A 178 20.67 -45.56 -24.47
C LYS A 178 20.38 -46.64 -25.52
N SER A 179 19.84 -47.76 -25.05
CA SER A 179 19.57 -48.94 -25.88
C SER A 179 18.49 -49.80 -25.25
N ILE A 180 17.72 -50.48 -26.08
CA ILE A 180 16.74 -51.49 -25.67
C ILE A 180 16.82 -52.67 -26.64
N GLY A 181 16.73 -53.88 -26.10
CA GLY A 181 16.63 -55.12 -26.86
C GLY A 181 15.61 -56.05 -26.23
N VAL A 182 14.94 -56.83 -27.07
CA VAL A 182 13.95 -57.83 -26.63
C VAL A 182 14.35 -59.17 -27.23
N VAL A 183 14.37 -60.20 -26.39
CA VAL A 183 14.69 -61.58 -26.79
C VAL A 183 13.64 -62.52 -26.24
N ALA A 184 13.19 -63.49 -27.04
CA ALA A 184 12.22 -64.48 -26.61
C ALA A 184 12.90 -65.75 -26.08
N PHE A 185 12.35 -66.30 -25.00
CA PHE A 185 12.89 -67.48 -24.33
C PHE A 185 11.82 -68.55 -24.11
N LYS A 186 12.26 -69.81 -24.14
CA LYS A 186 11.56 -70.94 -23.55
C LYS A 186 12.24 -71.39 -22.26
N THR A 187 11.47 -71.95 -21.34
CA THR A 187 11.99 -72.60 -20.12
C THR A 187 12.08 -74.10 -20.36
N LYS A 188 13.27 -74.69 -20.21
CA LYS A 188 13.43 -76.16 -20.22
C LYS A 188 12.86 -76.77 -18.93
N SER A 189 12.62 -78.08 -18.92
CA SER A 189 12.25 -78.83 -17.70
C SER A 189 13.26 -78.65 -16.56
N SER A 190 14.53 -78.39 -16.89
CA SER A 190 15.59 -78.07 -15.93
C SER A 190 15.56 -76.63 -15.38
N GLY A 191 14.58 -75.81 -15.76
CA GLY A 191 14.50 -74.39 -15.40
C GLY A 191 15.38 -73.45 -16.22
N ARG A 192 16.28 -73.98 -17.08
CA ARG A 192 17.18 -73.16 -17.90
C ARG A 192 16.43 -72.41 -19.01
N LYS A 193 16.70 -71.10 -19.14
CA LYS A 193 16.22 -70.26 -20.24
C LYS A 193 17.02 -70.53 -21.51
N VAL A 194 16.32 -70.75 -22.63
CA VAL A 194 16.92 -70.93 -23.96
C VAL A 194 16.24 -69.99 -24.95
N GLU A 195 17.03 -69.21 -25.65
CA GLU A 195 16.55 -68.27 -26.66
C GLU A 195 15.86 -69.02 -27.80
N VAL A 196 14.74 -68.48 -28.27
CA VAL A 196 13.95 -69.06 -29.34
C VAL A 196 13.40 -67.97 -30.24
N THR A 197 13.30 -68.27 -31.53
CA THR A 197 12.67 -67.37 -32.51
C THR A 197 11.27 -67.83 -32.91
N ARG A 198 10.87 -69.07 -32.58
CA ARG A 198 9.55 -69.63 -32.96
C ARG A 198 8.49 -69.28 -31.92
N SER A 199 7.42 -68.64 -32.37
CA SER A 199 6.22 -68.28 -31.60
C SER A 199 5.69 -69.44 -30.75
N SER A 200 5.49 -70.62 -31.36
CA SER A 200 4.96 -71.81 -30.69
C SER A 200 5.79 -72.32 -29.51
N THR A 201 7.08 -71.98 -29.46
CA THR A 201 7.99 -72.39 -28.38
C THR A 201 8.30 -71.29 -27.38
N ALA A 202 8.06 -70.03 -27.75
CA ALA A 202 8.31 -68.88 -26.89
C ALA A 202 7.34 -68.89 -25.70
N ARG A 203 7.85 -68.54 -24.52
CA ARG A 203 7.05 -68.42 -23.29
C ARG A 203 7.31 -67.10 -22.54
N LYS A 204 8.49 -66.51 -22.72
CA LYS A 204 8.85 -65.24 -22.08
C LYS A 204 9.52 -64.29 -23.06
N LEU A 205 9.33 -62.99 -22.87
CA LEU A 205 10.17 -61.95 -23.44
C LEU A 205 11.10 -61.43 -22.35
N SER A 206 12.39 -61.35 -22.65
CA SER A 206 13.39 -60.70 -21.82
C SER A 206 13.75 -59.37 -22.46
N ILE A 207 13.47 -58.27 -21.75
CA ILE A 207 13.70 -56.91 -22.19
C ILE A 207 14.96 -56.41 -21.48
N LYS A 208 16.03 -56.19 -22.24
CA LYS A 208 17.28 -55.63 -21.73
C LYS A 208 17.37 -54.17 -22.16
N PHE A 209 17.53 -53.26 -21.22
CA PHE A 209 17.66 -51.84 -21.53
C PHE A 209 18.70 -51.13 -20.66
N ASN A 210 19.24 -50.04 -21.19
CA ASN A 210 20.27 -49.23 -20.54
C ASN A 210 19.78 -47.79 -20.44
N ILE A 211 19.92 -47.17 -19.27
CA ILE A 211 19.53 -45.77 -19.03
C ILE A 211 20.79 -44.92 -18.99
N VAL A 212 20.79 -43.81 -19.73
CA VAL A 212 21.90 -42.85 -19.78
C VAL A 212 21.98 -42.09 -18.45
N PRO A 213 23.19 -41.81 -17.93
CA PRO A 213 23.39 -40.87 -16.83
C PRO A 213 22.72 -39.51 -17.08
N ASN A 214 22.18 -38.92 -16.02
CA ASN A 214 21.49 -37.65 -15.99
C ASN A 214 21.56 -37.08 -14.57
N ASP A 215 22.46 -36.12 -14.35
CA ASP A 215 22.67 -35.44 -13.07
C ASP A 215 21.43 -34.67 -12.58
N LEU A 216 20.51 -34.33 -13.49
CA LEU A 216 19.25 -33.64 -13.15
C LEU A 216 18.14 -34.61 -12.75
N ALA A 217 18.30 -35.90 -13.04
CA ALA A 217 17.36 -36.93 -12.60
C ALA A 217 17.66 -37.33 -11.15
N GLU A 218 16.60 -37.61 -10.39
CA GLU A 218 16.71 -38.00 -8.99
C GLU A 218 17.27 -39.41 -8.87
N LYS A 219 18.28 -39.62 -8.01
CA LYS A 219 18.86 -40.95 -7.75
C LYS A 219 17.96 -41.73 -6.78
N THR A 220 17.02 -42.49 -7.33
CA THR A 220 15.96 -43.16 -6.57
C THR A 220 15.42 -44.38 -7.31
N ARG A 221 14.43 -45.03 -6.72
CA ARG A 221 13.70 -46.14 -7.32
C ARG A 221 12.62 -45.63 -8.28
N TYR A 222 12.70 -46.02 -9.55
CA TYR A 222 11.73 -45.68 -10.59
C TYR A 222 10.84 -46.87 -10.90
N ASN A 223 9.52 -46.65 -10.99
CA ASN A 223 8.62 -47.64 -11.55
C ASN A 223 8.67 -47.58 -13.09
N ILE A 224 8.87 -48.72 -13.71
CA ILE A 224 8.88 -48.92 -15.15
C ILE A 224 7.65 -49.74 -15.52
N PHE A 225 6.79 -49.15 -16.35
CA PHE A 225 5.62 -49.82 -16.91
C PHE A 225 5.95 -50.34 -18.31
N LEU A 226 5.68 -51.63 -18.52
CA LEU A 226 5.86 -52.33 -19.78
C LEU A 226 4.51 -52.45 -20.48
N ARG A 227 4.43 -52.07 -21.75
CA ARG A 227 3.29 -52.34 -22.63
C ARG A 227 3.75 -53.23 -23.77
N VAL A 228 3.16 -54.41 -23.90
CA VAL A 228 3.47 -55.37 -24.97
C VAL A 228 2.26 -55.48 -25.89
N PHE A 229 2.45 -55.14 -27.15
CA PHE A 229 1.45 -55.27 -28.21
C PHE A 229 1.76 -56.51 -29.04
N ASP A 230 0.70 -57.28 -29.34
CA ASP A 230 0.78 -58.43 -30.25
C ASP A 230 0.85 -57.99 -31.72
N PRO A 231 1.07 -58.93 -32.66
CA PRO A 231 1.10 -58.63 -34.10
C PRO A 231 -0.20 -58.09 -34.69
N ALA A 232 -1.33 -58.27 -34.01
CA ALA A 232 -2.62 -57.72 -34.41
C ALA A 232 -2.85 -56.30 -33.83
N GLY A 233 -1.94 -55.80 -33.01
CA GLY A 233 -2.03 -54.50 -32.36
C GLY A 233 -2.77 -54.51 -31.02
N ASN A 234 -3.14 -55.69 -30.49
CA ASN A 234 -3.80 -55.79 -29.20
C ASN A 234 -2.76 -55.66 -28.07
N LEU A 235 -3.12 -54.91 -27.03
CA LEU A 235 -2.31 -54.82 -25.83
C LEU A 235 -2.50 -56.08 -24.97
N LEU A 236 -1.40 -56.72 -24.60
CA LEU A 236 -1.37 -57.89 -23.74
C LEU A 236 -1.31 -57.44 -22.27
N ALA A 237 -2.43 -57.03 -21.70
CA ALA A 237 -2.54 -56.51 -20.34
C ALA A 237 -3.79 -57.05 -19.63
N ASN A 238 -3.80 -57.00 -18.30
CA ASN A 238 -5.01 -57.25 -17.53
C ASN A 238 -5.90 -55.99 -17.49
N ASP A 239 -7.20 -56.16 -17.24
CA ASP A 239 -8.14 -55.04 -17.22
C ASP A 239 -7.94 -54.06 -16.05
N SER A 240 -7.45 -54.57 -14.92
CA SER A 240 -7.17 -53.81 -13.70
C SER A 240 -5.86 -53.03 -13.70
N ASP A 241 -4.91 -53.40 -14.56
CA ASP A 241 -3.54 -52.90 -14.50
C ASP A 241 -3.42 -51.57 -15.26
N ARG A 242 -3.59 -50.47 -14.52
CA ARG A 242 -3.63 -49.10 -15.05
C ARG A 242 -2.50 -48.22 -14.50
N PHE A 243 -2.05 -47.27 -15.31
CA PHE A 243 -1.10 -46.23 -14.93
C PHE A 243 -1.38 -44.94 -15.71
N GLU A 244 -0.98 -43.80 -15.18
CA GLU A 244 -1.13 -42.52 -15.87
C GLU A 244 0.09 -42.23 -16.74
N ALA A 245 -0.15 -41.91 -18.01
CA ALA A 245 0.86 -41.39 -18.93
C ALA A 245 0.27 -40.31 -19.84
N ASP A 246 1.03 -39.23 -20.07
CA ASP A 246 0.61 -38.10 -20.90
C ASP A 246 -0.80 -37.55 -20.56
N GLY A 247 -1.19 -37.61 -19.28
CA GLY A 247 -2.49 -37.13 -18.78
C GLY A 247 -3.67 -38.08 -19.10
N GLN A 248 -3.39 -39.32 -19.49
CA GLN A 248 -4.38 -40.34 -19.76
C GLN A 248 -4.10 -41.60 -18.93
N GLU A 249 -5.17 -42.26 -18.50
CA GLU A 249 -5.07 -43.57 -17.88
C GLU A 249 -4.87 -44.64 -18.96
N MET A 250 -3.77 -45.38 -18.87
CA MET A 250 -3.37 -46.40 -19.82
C MET A 250 -3.22 -47.76 -19.13
N GLN A 251 -3.43 -48.84 -19.87
CA GLN A 251 -3.13 -50.19 -19.40
C GLN A 251 -1.65 -50.55 -19.55
N TYR A 252 -1.14 -51.37 -18.64
CA TYR A 252 0.20 -51.95 -18.73
C TYR A 252 0.19 -53.48 -18.63
N SER A 253 1.14 -54.13 -19.30
CA SER A 253 1.34 -55.58 -19.32
C SER A 253 2.09 -56.09 -18.10
N TYR A 254 3.02 -55.29 -17.59
CA TYR A 254 3.82 -55.58 -16.40
C TYR A 254 4.45 -54.30 -15.83
N SER A 255 4.72 -54.26 -14.53
CA SER A 255 5.45 -53.16 -13.90
C SER A 255 6.58 -53.69 -13.04
N ILE A 256 7.68 -52.94 -12.97
CA ILE A 256 8.85 -53.28 -12.16
C ILE A 256 9.52 -52.02 -11.65
N TYR A 257 10.07 -52.11 -10.44
CA TYR A 257 10.91 -51.06 -9.89
C TYR A 257 12.38 -51.30 -10.25
N ILE A 258 13.06 -50.24 -10.68
CA ILE A 258 14.50 -50.21 -10.90
C ILE A 258 15.14 -49.16 -10.00
N ASP A 259 16.34 -49.41 -9.50
CA ASP A 259 17.11 -48.44 -8.74
C ASP A 259 18.04 -47.68 -9.71
N TYR A 260 17.81 -46.37 -9.88
CA TYR A 260 18.59 -45.49 -10.76
C TYR A 260 19.60 -44.70 -9.94
N ASN A 261 20.89 -44.89 -10.25
CA ASN A 261 22.02 -44.29 -9.52
C ASN A 261 22.89 -43.40 -10.40
N ASP A 262 22.45 -43.06 -11.61
CA ASP A 262 23.18 -42.18 -12.53
C ASP A 262 24.57 -42.74 -12.92
N ASP A 263 24.63 -44.05 -13.16
CA ASP A 263 25.86 -44.84 -13.36
C ASP A 263 25.85 -45.66 -14.67
N ASN A 264 24.97 -45.31 -15.61
CA ASN A 264 24.76 -46.03 -16.87
C ASN A 264 24.34 -47.50 -16.65
N SER A 265 23.55 -47.77 -15.60
CA SER A 265 23.02 -49.09 -15.26
C SER A 265 22.24 -49.77 -16.40
N THR A 266 22.38 -51.09 -16.46
CA THR A 266 21.64 -51.96 -17.39
C THR A 266 20.67 -52.82 -16.62
N TYR A 267 19.41 -52.84 -17.06
CA TYR A 267 18.32 -53.57 -16.43
C TYR A 267 17.82 -54.68 -17.34
N LEU A 268 17.36 -55.76 -16.73
CA LEU A 268 16.78 -56.91 -17.41
C LEU A 268 15.43 -57.22 -16.80
N VAL A 269 14.40 -57.30 -17.64
CA VAL A 269 13.02 -57.56 -17.22
C VAL A 269 12.50 -58.76 -17.98
N ASP A 270 12.08 -59.80 -17.27
CA ASP A 270 11.43 -60.96 -17.88
C ASP A 270 9.92 -60.84 -17.74
N TRP A 271 9.24 -60.75 -18.86
CA TRP A 271 7.79 -60.80 -18.94
C TRP A 271 7.34 -62.15 -19.48
N THR A 272 6.48 -62.84 -18.73
CA THR A 272 5.86 -64.09 -19.18
C THR A 272 4.52 -63.76 -19.80
N ASN A 273 4.29 -64.18 -21.04
CA ASN A 273 2.99 -63.98 -21.66
C ASN A 273 1.97 -64.90 -20.97
N PRO A 274 0.87 -64.36 -20.41
CA PRO A 274 -0.18 -65.19 -19.82
C PRO A 274 -0.90 -66.05 -20.87
N GLN A 275 -0.83 -65.64 -22.14
CA GLN A 275 -1.33 -66.37 -23.30
C GLN A 275 -0.19 -67.02 -24.09
N SER A 276 -0.51 -67.76 -25.16
CA SER A 276 0.51 -68.25 -26.09
C SER A 276 0.92 -67.17 -27.09
N PHE A 277 2.18 -67.16 -27.51
CA PHE A 277 2.62 -66.27 -28.58
C PHE A 277 2.11 -66.75 -29.93
N ILE A 278 1.76 -65.79 -30.78
CA ILE A 278 1.41 -66.01 -32.20
C ILE A 278 2.57 -65.54 -33.08
N ARG A 279 2.58 -65.97 -34.34
CA ARG A 279 3.59 -65.55 -35.31
C ARG A 279 3.37 -64.08 -35.68
N GLY A 280 4.45 -63.30 -35.71
CA GLY A 280 4.45 -61.91 -36.14
C GLY A 280 5.34 -60.99 -35.30
N GLU A 281 5.20 -59.69 -35.51
CA GLU A 281 5.97 -58.66 -34.81
C GLU A 281 5.28 -58.22 -33.51
N TYR A 282 6.01 -58.33 -32.40
CA TYR A 282 5.58 -57.78 -31.12
C TYR A 282 6.26 -56.44 -30.89
N THR A 283 5.49 -55.47 -30.40
CA THR A 283 6.02 -54.16 -30.01
C THR A 283 6.03 -54.03 -28.50
N VAL A 284 7.17 -53.65 -27.94
CA VAL A 284 7.38 -53.41 -26.52
C VAL A 284 7.65 -51.93 -26.29
N ILE A 285 6.89 -51.29 -25.41
CA ILE A 285 7.07 -49.89 -25.04
C ILE A 285 7.25 -49.79 -23.52
N LEU A 286 8.31 -49.09 -23.10
CA LEU A 286 8.60 -48.80 -21.69
C LEU A 286 8.16 -47.38 -21.35
N TYR A 287 7.53 -47.22 -20.19
CA TYR A 287 7.14 -45.94 -19.63
C TYR A 287 7.69 -45.76 -18.22
N THR A 288 8.03 -44.53 -17.86
CA THR A 288 8.34 -44.16 -16.47
C THR A 288 7.93 -42.71 -16.21
N ARG A 289 7.44 -42.41 -15.01
CA ARG A 289 6.91 -41.09 -14.62
C ARG A 289 5.96 -40.50 -15.68
N GLY A 290 5.09 -41.34 -16.25
CA GLY A 290 4.08 -40.94 -17.25
C GLY A 290 4.63 -40.54 -18.62
N LYS A 291 5.90 -40.84 -18.94
CA LYS A 291 6.55 -40.58 -20.23
C LYS A 291 7.16 -41.84 -20.82
N THR A 292 7.23 -41.92 -22.14
CA THR A 292 7.86 -43.03 -22.84
C THR A 292 9.38 -42.99 -22.64
N LEU A 293 9.93 -44.10 -22.12
CA LEU A 293 11.37 -44.30 -21.97
C LEU A 293 12.00 -44.86 -23.26
N GLY A 294 11.25 -45.72 -23.96
CA GLY A 294 11.47 -46.05 -25.37
C GLY A 294 10.79 -47.34 -25.83
N LYS A 295 11.12 -47.76 -27.05
CA LYS A 295 10.40 -48.83 -27.77
C LYS A 295 11.37 -49.82 -28.40
N ALA A 296 11.00 -51.09 -28.40
CA ALA A 296 11.68 -52.17 -29.10
C ALA A 296 10.66 -53.08 -29.78
N GLN A 297 11.13 -53.84 -30.77
CA GLN A 297 10.31 -54.80 -31.50
C GLN A 297 11.03 -56.14 -31.59
N ILE A 298 10.26 -57.22 -31.65
CA ILE A 298 10.77 -58.58 -31.88
C ILE A 298 9.82 -59.34 -32.80
N THR A 299 10.36 -60.01 -33.82
CA THR A 299 9.57 -60.88 -34.69
C THR A 299 9.67 -62.33 -34.27
N LEU A 300 8.53 -62.96 -33.98
CA LEU A 300 8.42 -64.40 -33.74
C LEU A 300 7.95 -65.11 -35.00
N LYS A 301 8.65 -66.18 -35.37
CA LYS A 301 8.39 -67.01 -36.56
C LYS A 301 7.40 -68.15 -36.31
#